data_AF-A0A842YBP0-F1
#
_entry.id   AF-A0A842YBP0-F1
#
_cell.length_a   1.000
_cell.length_b   1.000
_cell.length_c   1.000
_cell.angle_alpha   90.00
_cell.angle_beta   90.00
_cell.angle_gamma   90.00
#
_symmetry.space_group_name_H-M   'P 1'
#
loop_
_entity.id
_entity.type
_entity.pdbx_description
1 polymer ?
#
loop_
_entity_poly.entity_id
_entity_poly.type
_entity_poly.pdbx_seq_one_letter_code
_entity_poly.pdbx_strand_id
1 'polypeptide(L)'
;MIEKTVNIGGNYVAIYKIFPALECSACVMTPLTSFVGKHPNITIHPLSTVEKVTGKKGNFTVTIRKKARYVNEEKCTGCQLCIRSCPVEVPNEYDKGLSLRKAIYMNFPQQIPLIATIDRDSCIGCGTCASICPQDCIMYDDEDKVYDLNVGSIIVATGFEEYRPLDYGEYGYGIYPNVITSMEYDRQTHPTGPTDSHMVRPSDGKEPERILFVNCVGSRDVRENISGYSAHCNRVCCAFGLKLAQVTRMHFPKDHCEIIYTYMDMRTAGKALEEFLWDSEKNRGINFIRGRVSEIQENPDTHDLYIKMEDTDAGEIIELDKISMVVLNSSFRPSEGVKELAKILK
;
A
#
# COMPACT_ATOMS: atom_id res chain seq x y z
N MET A 1 0.79 18.21 13.37
CA MET A 1 0.43 16.96 12.67
C MET A 1 1.46 15.92 13.03
N ILE A 2 1.04 14.81 13.63
CA ILE A 2 1.93 13.72 14.05
C ILE A 2 1.86 12.62 12.99
N GLU A 3 3.01 12.22 12.44
CA GLU A 3 3.12 11.23 11.38
C GLU A 3 4.13 10.14 11.79
N LYS A 4 3.67 8.87 11.80
CA LYS A 4 4.48 7.72 12.25
C LYS A 4 5.64 7.45 11.29
N THR A 5 5.43 7.68 10.00
CA THR A 5 6.41 7.37 8.94
C THR A 5 7.32 8.56 8.61
N VAL A 6 8.22 8.39 7.65
CA VAL A 6 9.19 9.43 7.25
C VAL A 6 8.55 10.60 6.51
N ASN A 7 7.34 10.42 5.97
CA ASN A 7 6.64 11.40 5.13
C ASN A 7 5.12 11.38 5.34
N ILE A 8 4.46 12.49 5.04
CA ILE A 8 3.00 12.58 4.99
C ILE A 8 2.44 12.03 3.66
N GLY A 9 1.16 11.67 3.65
CA GLY A 9 0.41 11.24 2.47
C GLY A 9 -0.26 9.88 2.62
N GLY A 10 0.22 9.05 3.55
CA GLY A 10 -0.35 7.73 3.84
C GLY A 10 -0.40 6.80 2.62
N ASN A 11 -1.38 5.90 2.56
CA ASN A 11 -1.52 4.99 1.42
C ASN A 11 -1.83 5.71 0.10
N TYR A 12 -2.35 6.93 0.13
CA TYR A 12 -2.75 7.63 -1.09
C TYR A 12 -1.55 7.95 -1.99
N VAL A 13 -0.39 8.30 -1.41
CA VAL A 13 0.82 8.56 -2.21
C VAL A 13 1.43 7.28 -2.79
N ALA A 14 1.06 6.10 -2.27
CA ALA A 14 1.55 4.81 -2.73
C ALA A 14 0.74 4.21 -3.90
N ILE A 15 -0.53 4.61 -4.07
CA ILE A 15 -1.40 4.13 -5.16
C ILE A 15 -1.15 4.93 -6.44
N TYR A 16 -1.43 4.38 -7.64
CA TYR A 16 -1.19 5.11 -8.90
C TYR A 16 -2.40 5.90 -9.40
N LYS A 17 -3.49 5.21 -9.76
CA LYS A 17 -4.71 5.84 -10.29
C LYS A 17 -5.82 5.84 -9.25
N ILE A 18 -6.64 6.89 -9.25
CA ILE A 18 -7.80 7.01 -8.35
C ILE A 18 -9.10 6.75 -9.12
N PHE A 19 -9.95 5.88 -8.60
CA PHE A 19 -11.27 5.65 -9.19
C PHE A 19 -12.27 6.72 -8.74
N PRO A 20 -13.35 6.98 -9.52
CA PRO A 20 -13.65 6.40 -10.84
C PRO A 20 -12.94 7.08 -12.01
N ALA A 21 -12.37 8.27 -11.81
CA ALA A 21 -11.86 9.11 -12.91
C ALA A 21 -10.53 8.64 -13.53
N LEU A 22 -9.83 7.70 -12.88
CA LEU A 22 -8.48 7.24 -13.26
C LEU A 22 -7.45 8.38 -13.39
N GLU A 23 -7.61 9.40 -12.56
CA GLU A 23 -6.62 10.47 -12.42
C GLU A 23 -5.37 9.94 -11.70
N CYS A 24 -4.22 10.56 -11.96
CA CYS A 24 -3.00 10.24 -11.23
C CYS A 24 -3.12 10.71 -9.77
N SER A 25 -2.91 9.80 -8.83
CA SER A 25 -2.94 10.08 -7.38
C SER A 25 -1.96 11.18 -7.00
N ALA A 26 -0.76 11.17 -7.57
CA ALA A 26 0.28 12.14 -7.32
C ALA A 26 -0.14 13.54 -7.80
N CYS A 27 -0.92 13.65 -8.88
CA CYS A 27 -1.45 14.94 -9.35
C CYS A 27 -2.42 15.56 -8.34
N VAL A 28 -3.12 14.74 -7.57
CA VAL A 28 -4.05 15.22 -6.52
C VAL A 28 -3.32 15.46 -5.20
N MET A 29 -2.48 14.52 -4.77
CA MET A 29 -1.87 14.58 -3.44
C MET A 29 -0.64 15.45 -3.34
N THR A 30 0.21 15.50 -4.38
CA THR A 30 1.47 16.26 -4.30
C THR A 30 1.23 17.75 -4.04
N PRO A 31 0.24 18.42 -4.67
CA PRO A 31 -0.11 19.79 -4.31
C PRO A 31 -0.56 19.93 -2.85
N LEU A 32 -1.36 18.98 -2.35
CA LEU A 32 -1.88 19.00 -0.98
C LEU A 32 -0.77 18.79 0.06
N THR A 33 0.10 17.79 -0.14
CA THR A 33 1.24 17.55 0.76
C THR A 33 2.24 18.71 0.72
N SER A 34 2.47 19.30 -0.45
CA SER A 34 3.30 20.51 -0.60
C SER A 34 2.71 21.72 0.14
N PHE A 35 1.39 21.94 0.01
CA PHE A 35 0.69 23.01 0.73
C PHE A 35 0.78 22.82 2.24
N VAL A 36 0.47 21.62 2.74
CA VAL A 36 0.56 21.28 4.17
C VAL A 36 2.00 21.42 4.67
N GLY A 37 3.00 20.98 3.89
CA GLY A 37 4.42 21.07 4.22
C GLY A 37 4.96 22.49 4.35
N LYS A 38 4.28 23.50 3.79
CA LYS A 38 4.70 24.91 3.84
C LYS A 38 3.73 25.79 4.64
N HIS A 39 2.70 25.21 5.24
CA HIS A 39 1.65 26.00 5.87
C HIS A 39 2.12 26.59 7.21
N PRO A 40 2.00 27.91 7.44
CA PRO A 40 2.58 28.57 8.62
C PRO A 40 1.95 28.11 9.94
N ASN A 41 0.70 27.64 9.91
CA ASN A 41 -0.02 27.14 11.10
C ASN A 41 -0.02 25.62 11.23
N ILE A 42 0.75 24.88 10.40
CA ILE A 42 0.84 23.42 10.51
C ILE A 42 2.30 23.03 10.71
N THR A 43 2.61 22.50 11.88
CA THR A 43 3.90 21.84 12.14
C THR A 43 3.76 20.34 11.89
N ILE A 44 4.61 19.78 11.04
CA ILE A 44 4.67 18.34 10.79
C ILE A 44 5.74 17.73 11.68
N HIS A 45 5.38 16.70 12.42
CA HIS A 45 6.27 15.89 13.24
C HIS A 45 6.36 14.50 12.60
N PRO A 46 7.21 14.29 11.58
CA PRO A 46 7.43 12.96 11.00
C PRO A 46 8.17 12.08 12.01
N LEU A 47 8.18 10.76 11.75
CA LEU A 47 8.81 9.78 12.64
C LEU A 47 8.32 9.88 14.10
N SER A 48 7.10 10.34 14.31
CA SER A 48 6.58 10.67 15.64
C SER A 48 5.32 9.88 15.97
N THR A 49 5.21 9.48 17.23
CA THR A 49 4.06 8.76 17.78
C THR A 49 3.60 9.37 19.09
N VAL A 50 2.30 9.25 19.40
CA VAL A 50 1.73 9.74 20.65
C VAL A 50 1.92 8.67 21.72
N GLU A 51 2.59 9.01 22.82
CA GLU A 51 2.81 8.09 23.94
C GLU A 51 1.75 8.23 25.03
N LYS A 52 1.33 9.48 25.28
CA LYS A 52 0.44 9.80 26.39
C LYS A 52 -0.38 11.03 26.07
N VAL A 53 -1.63 11.03 26.49
CA VAL A 53 -2.49 12.21 26.50
C VAL A 53 -3.03 12.40 27.91
N THR A 54 -2.95 13.63 28.40
CA THR A 54 -3.52 14.04 29.69
C THR A 54 -4.26 15.35 29.54
N GLY A 55 -5.05 15.72 30.55
CA GLY A 55 -5.83 16.95 30.55
C GLY A 55 -7.29 16.72 30.17
N LYS A 56 -7.94 17.76 29.65
CA LYS A 56 -9.37 17.74 29.33
C LYS A 56 -9.66 18.53 28.07
N LYS A 57 -10.88 18.41 27.54
CA LYS A 57 -11.34 19.17 26.37
C LYS A 57 -10.95 20.65 26.47
N GLY A 58 -10.24 21.16 25.47
CA GLY A 58 -9.75 22.54 25.41
C GLY A 58 -8.37 22.76 26.03
N ASN A 59 -7.81 21.79 26.76
CA ASN A 59 -6.48 21.88 27.36
C ASN A 59 -5.89 20.47 27.57
N PHE A 60 -5.40 19.86 26.49
CA PHE A 60 -4.68 18.60 26.52
C PHE A 60 -3.18 18.85 26.51
N THR A 61 -2.44 18.02 27.25
CA THR A 61 -1.00 17.88 27.12
C THR A 61 -0.72 16.52 26.51
N VAL A 62 -0.08 16.53 25.35
CA VAL A 62 0.18 15.35 24.51
C VAL A 62 1.69 15.10 24.49
N THR A 63 2.11 13.98 25.06
CA THR A 63 3.52 13.54 25.04
C THR A 63 3.78 12.78 23.75
N ILE A 64 4.79 13.23 23.01
CA ILE A 64 5.16 12.70 21.69
C ILE A 64 6.57 12.15 21.77
N ARG A 65 6.76 10.93 21.26
CA ARG A 65 8.07 10.37 20.95
C ARG A 65 8.36 10.55 19.48
N LYS A 66 9.43 11.27 19.15
CA LYS A 66 10.00 11.40 17.81
C LYS A 66 11.23 10.51 17.72
N LYS A 67 11.20 9.52 16.82
CA LYS A 67 12.36 8.65 16.56
C LYS A 67 13.51 9.45 15.95
N ALA A 68 14.74 9.09 16.31
CA ALA A 68 15.94 9.62 15.69
C ALA A 68 15.89 9.41 14.17
N ARG A 69 16.19 10.48 13.42
CA ARG A 69 16.26 10.42 11.96
C ARG A 69 17.68 10.11 11.50
N TYR A 70 18.66 10.41 12.36
CA TYR A 70 20.10 10.36 12.09
C TYR A 70 20.54 11.28 10.94
N VAL A 71 19.71 12.26 10.61
CA VAL A 71 19.93 13.27 9.59
C VAL A 71 19.42 14.60 10.12
N ASN A 72 20.24 15.64 10.07
CA ASN A 72 19.85 16.99 10.45
C ASN A 72 18.77 17.51 9.49
N GLU A 73 17.57 17.69 10.02
CA GLU A 73 16.38 18.06 9.26
C GLU A 73 16.46 19.46 8.62
N GLU A 74 17.25 20.37 9.20
CA GLU A 74 17.39 21.75 8.70
C GLU A 74 18.43 21.85 7.57
N LYS A 75 19.46 21.02 7.60
CA LYS A 75 20.55 21.02 6.61
C LYS A 75 20.28 20.11 5.41
N CYS A 76 19.45 19.07 5.57
CA CYS A 76 19.21 18.11 4.50
C CYS A 76 18.45 18.75 3.33
N THR A 77 19.02 18.66 2.13
CA THR A 77 18.38 19.16 0.90
C THR A 77 17.63 18.08 0.13
N GLY A 78 17.70 16.82 0.58
CA GLY A 78 17.08 15.69 -0.13
C GLY A 78 17.74 15.31 -1.47
N CYS A 79 19.00 15.69 -1.70
CA CYS A 79 19.72 15.47 -2.97
C CYS A 79 20.00 14.00 -3.34
N GLN A 80 19.78 13.04 -2.43
CA GLN A 80 19.88 11.58 -2.64
C GLN A 80 21.28 11.01 -2.91
N LEU A 81 22.35 11.80 -2.86
CA LEU A 81 23.73 11.29 -3.04
C LEU A 81 24.09 10.19 -2.05
N CYS A 82 23.67 10.35 -0.79
CA CYS A 82 23.89 9.38 0.27
C CYS A 82 23.14 8.06 0.03
N ILE A 83 21.93 8.12 -0.54
CA ILE A 83 21.11 6.95 -0.87
C ILE A 83 21.82 6.14 -1.96
N ARG A 84 22.21 6.79 -3.06
CA ARG A 84 22.89 6.14 -4.20
C ARG A 84 24.22 5.49 -3.82
N SER A 85 24.88 6.00 -2.78
CA SER A 85 26.21 5.52 -2.34
C SER A 85 26.13 4.45 -1.24
N CYS A 86 24.95 4.16 -0.70
CA CYS A 86 24.81 3.20 0.39
C CYS A 86 24.96 1.76 -0.13
N PRO A 87 25.83 0.94 0.47
CA PRO A 87 26.05 -0.44 0.03
C PRO A 87 25.00 -1.43 0.55
N VAL A 88 24.15 -1.04 1.51
CA VAL A 88 23.17 -1.93 2.14
C VAL A 88 21.88 -1.97 1.33
N GLU A 89 21.32 -3.15 1.15
CA GLU A 89 20.01 -3.36 0.54
C GLU A 89 19.04 -4.02 1.52
N VAL A 90 17.82 -3.51 1.56
CA VAL A 90 16.75 -3.90 2.50
C VAL A 90 15.44 -3.96 1.72
N PRO A 91 14.54 -4.94 1.96
CA PRO A 91 13.22 -4.93 1.37
C PRO A 91 12.49 -3.59 1.59
N ASN A 92 11.94 -3.02 0.52
CA ASN A 92 11.28 -1.72 0.58
C ASN A 92 9.81 -1.85 1.00
N GLU A 93 9.50 -1.40 2.22
CA GLU A 93 8.16 -1.48 2.80
C GLU A 93 7.15 -0.58 2.05
N TYR A 94 7.61 0.52 1.46
CA TYR A 94 6.79 1.40 0.63
C TYR A 94 6.30 0.68 -0.63
N ASP A 95 7.16 -0.14 -1.22
CA ASP A 95 6.86 -0.98 -2.40
C ASP A 95 6.36 -2.37 -2.03
N LYS A 96 5.92 -2.59 -0.78
CA LYS A 96 5.40 -3.88 -0.30
C LYS A 96 6.40 -5.04 -0.44
N GLY A 97 7.69 -4.74 -0.41
CA GLY A 97 8.77 -5.73 -0.54
C GLY A 97 9.08 -6.15 -1.97
N LEU A 98 8.44 -5.53 -2.98
CA LEU A 98 8.68 -5.82 -4.40
C LEU A 98 9.98 -5.20 -4.94
N SER A 99 10.59 -4.27 -4.20
CA SER A 99 11.89 -3.68 -4.51
C SER A 99 12.78 -3.66 -3.27
N LEU A 100 14.05 -3.33 -3.49
CA LEU A 100 15.01 -3.07 -2.43
C LEU A 100 15.20 -1.56 -2.28
N ARG A 101 15.24 -1.10 -1.03
CA ARG A 101 15.71 0.23 -0.64
C ARG A 101 17.09 0.13 0.00
N LYS A 102 17.72 1.27 0.23
CA LYS A 102 18.97 1.38 0.98
C LYS A 102 18.71 1.60 2.47
N ALA A 103 19.73 1.42 3.32
CA ALA A 103 19.60 1.72 4.75
C ALA A 103 19.36 3.21 5.02
N ILE A 104 20.00 4.11 4.26
CA ILE A 104 19.61 5.52 4.20
C ILE A 104 18.67 5.71 3.01
N TYR A 105 17.47 6.24 3.25
CA TYR A 105 16.41 6.22 2.25
C TYR A 105 15.45 7.41 2.34
N MET A 106 14.64 7.52 1.29
CA MET A 106 13.38 8.24 1.20
C MET A 106 12.40 7.28 0.51
N ASN A 107 11.12 7.32 0.86
CA ASN A 107 10.10 6.46 0.28
C ASN A 107 9.88 6.76 -1.21
N PHE A 108 9.91 8.04 -1.58
CA PHE A 108 9.83 8.48 -2.98
C PHE A 108 10.46 9.86 -3.16
N PRO A 109 10.86 10.25 -4.39
CA PRO A 109 11.64 11.46 -4.63
C PRO A 109 10.93 12.78 -4.25
N GLN A 110 9.60 12.80 -4.24
CA GLN A 110 8.79 13.99 -3.92
C GLN A 110 8.19 13.94 -2.51
N GLN A 111 8.73 13.10 -1.63
CA GLN A 111 8.18 12.96 -0.28
C GLN A 111 8.25 14.26 0.52
N ILE A 112 7.28 14.46 1.41
CA ILE A 112 7.22 15.61 2.31
C ILE A 112 7.24 15.12 3.76
N PRO A 113 8.21 15.56 4.59
CA PRO A 113 9.31 16.44 4.26
C PRO A 113 10.37 15.77 3.36
N LEU A 114 11.05 16.58 2.55
CA LEU A 114 12.07 16.14 1.59
C LEU A 114 13.41 15.90 2.28
N ILE A 115 13.43 14.93 3.20
CA ILE A 115 14.56 14.65 4.10
C ILE A 115 14.79 13.14 4.15
N ALA A 116 16.05 12.73 4.00
CA ALA A 116 16.45 11.33 4.15
C ALA A 116 16.34 10.84 5.60
N THR A 117 16.28 9.52 5.80
CA THR A 117 16.30 8.86 7.11
C THR A 117 17.23 7.68 7.06
N ILE A 118 17.95 7.40 8.15
CA ILE A 118 18.73 6.16 8.29
C ILE A 118 17.92 5.17 9.10
N ASP A 119 17.65 4.01 8.50
CA ASP A 119 17.20 2.82 9.20
C ASP A 119 18.40 2.22 9.96
N ARG A 120 18.42 2.39 11.28
CA ARG A 120 19.54 1.98 12.11
C ARG A 120 19.64 0.47 12.27
N ASP A 121 18.51 -0.24 12.20
CA ASP A 121 18.46 -1.70 12.35
C ASP A 121 19.15 -2.39 11.18
N SER A 122 19.11 -1.78 9.99
CA SER A 122 19.77 -2.28 8.78
C SER A 122 21.17 -1.68 8.53
N CYS A 123 21.52 -0.57 9.19
CA CYS A 123 22.75 0.18 8.91
C CYS A 123 24.00 -0.50 9.46
N ILE A 124 25.00 -0.75 8.60
CA ILE A 124 26.29 -1.36 8.99
C ILE A 124 27.34 -0.36 9.51
N GLY A 125 27.02 0.93 9.58
CA GLY A 125 27.94 1.94 10.13
C GLY A 125 29.19 2.25 9.29
N CYS A 126 29.17 2.01 7.97
CA CYS A 126 30.34 2.19 7.10
C CYS A 126 30.78 3.66 6.86
N GLY A 127 29.93 4.65 7.14
CA GLY A 127 30.27 6.06 7.00
C GLY A 127 30.13 6.66 5.59
N THR A 128 29.88 5.86 4.54
CA THR A 128 29.84 6.34 3.14
C THR A 128 28.82 7.45 2.90
N CYS A 129 27.66 7.39 3.55
CA CYS A 129 26.64 8.43 3.41
C CYS A 129 27.08 9.78 3.99
N ALA A 130 27.90 9.77 5.05
CA ALA A 130 28.46 10.98 5.63
C ALA A 130 29.56 11.56 4.73
N SER A 131 30.49 10.73 4.23
CA SER A 131 31.60 11.19 3.39
C SER A 131 31.16 11.84 2.08
N ILE A 132 30.01 11.44 1.53
CA ILE A 132 29.47 11.99 0.28
C ILE A 132 28.47 13.14 0.50
N CYS A 133 28.05 13.41 1.74
CA CYS A 133 27.02 14.40 2.03
C CYS A 133 27.58 15.83 1.90
N PRO A 134 27.13 16.64 0.92
CA PRO A 134 27.67 17.99 0.74
C PRO A 134 27.21 18.98 1.81
N GLN A 135 26.21 18.62 2.63
CA GLN A 135 25.65 19.47 3.68
C GLN A 135 26.12 19.08 5.08
N ASP A 136 26.95 18.02 5.19
CA ASP A 136 27.42 17.48 6.46
C ASP A 136 26.28 17.33 7.47
N CYS A 137 25.21 16.64 7.04
CA CYS A 137 23.95 16.54 7.77
C CYS A 137 23.70 15.15 8.35
N ILE A 138 24.63 14.21 8.27
CA ILE A 138 24.48 12.87 8.87
C ILE A 138 24.88 12.90 10.34
N MET A 139 24.02 12.42 11.24
CA MET A 139 24.20 12.47 12.69
C MET A 139 23.97 11.07 13.29
N TYR A 140 25.01 10.27 13.46
CA TYR A 140 24.86 8.88 13.93
C TYR A 140 24.53 8.76 15.42
N ASP A 141 24.75 9.82 16.18
CA ASP A 141 24.50 9.99 17.61
C ASP A 141 23.15 10.68 17.89
N ASP A 142 22.31 10.91 16.88
CA ASP A 142 20.94 11.40 17.09
C ASP A 142 20.14 10.38 17.91
N GLU A 143 19.39 10.87 18.91
CA GLU A 143 18.60 10.07 19.83
C GLU A 143 17.11 10.39 19.70
N ASP A 144 16.29 9.43 20.12
CA ASP A 144 14.84 9.62 20.23
C ASP A 144 14.52 10.79 21.17
N LYS A 145 13.61 11.67 20.74
CA LYS A 145 13.22 12.86 21.49
C LYS A 145 11.81 12.68 22.03
N VAL A 146 11.63 12.99 23.31
CA VAL A 146 10.31 13.04 23.96
C VAL A 146 10.02 14.47 24.36
N TYR A 147 8.86 14.98 23.94
CA TYR A 147 8.43 16.34 24.26
C TYR A 147 6.92 16.43 24.33
N ASP A 148 6.43 17.44 25.04
CA ASP A 148 5.00 17.70 25.22
C ASP A 148 4.53 18.80 24.27
N LEU A 149 3.31 18.62 23.74
CA LEU A 149 2.56 19.66 23.05
C LEU A 149 1.26 19.96 23.80
N ASN A 150 0.96 21.24 23.99
CA ASN A 150 -0.32 21.69 24.54
C ASN A 150 -1.29 22.00 23.41
N VAL A 151 -2.44 21.31 23.38
CA VAL A 151 -3.43 21.41 22.30
C VAL A 151 -4.86 21.51 22.86
N GLY A 152 -5.72 22.24 22.17
CA GLY A 152 -7.14 22.33 22.55
C GLY A 152 -7.99 21.14 22.09
N SER A 153 -7.58 20.50 20.99
CA SER A 153 -8.31 19.40 20.35
C SER A 153 -7.36 18.38 19.69
N ILE A 154 -7.85 17.16 19.52
CA ILE A 154 -7.14 16.05 18.89
C ILE A 154 -8.03 15.48 17.79
N ILE A 155 -7.46 15.27 16.60
CA ILE A 155 -8.12 14.63 15.45
C ILE A 155 -7.38 13.33 15.15
N VAL A 156 -8.10 12.22 15.11
CA VAL A 156 -7.54 10.90 14.81
C VAL A 156 -7.79 10.57 13.33
N ALA A 157 -6.71 10.40 12.57
CA ALA A 157 -6.75 10.11 11.14
C ALA A 157 -5.63 9.14 10.73
N THR A 158 -5.45 8.05 11.50
CA THR A 158 -4.34 7.09 11.36
C THR A 158 -4.47 6.12 10.19
N GLY A 159 -5.53 6.25 9.39
CA GLY A 159 -5.73 5.49 8.16
C GLY A 159 -6.02 4.00 8.39
N PHE A 160 -5.52 3.18 7.46
CA PHE A 160 -5.71 1.75 7.40
C PHE A 160 -4.47 1.06 6.83
N GLU A 161 -4.41 -0.26 6.93
CA GLU A 161 -3.44 -1.14 6.28
C GLU A 161 -4.17 -2.22 5.47
N GLU A 162 -3.56 -2.71 4.40
CA GLU A 162 -4.11 -3.86 3.66
C GLU A 162 -3.87 -5.13 4.46
N TYR A 163 -4.92 -5.94 4.58
CA TYR A 163 -4.83 -7.26 5.16
C TYR A 163 -4.01 -8.18 4.26
N ARG A 164 -3.06 -8.90 4.86
CA ARG A 164 -2.23 -9.90 4.20
C ARG A 164 -2.81 -11.29 4.49
N PRO A 165 -3.43 -11.98 3.51
CA PRO A 165 -4.23 -13.17 3.75
C PRO A 165 -3.36 -14.45 3.88
N LEU A 166 -2.38 -14.44 4.78
CA LEU A 166 -1.49 -15.59 5.05
C LEU A 166 -2.22 -16.78 5.71
N ASP A 167 -3.37 -16.51 6.33
CA ASP A 167 -4.27 -17.48 6.95
C ASP A 167 -5.41 -17.93 6.03
N TYR A 168 -5.45 -17.47 4.77
CA TYR A 168 -6.27 -18.04 3.69
C TYR A 168 -5.44 -19.08 2.92
N GLY A 169 -5.24 -20.25 3.53
CA GLY A 169 -4.38 -21.30 2.96
C GLY A 169 -4.80 -21.73 1.55
N GLU A 170 -6.11 -21.73 1.27
CA GLU A 170 -6.67 -22.10 -0.03
C GLU A 170 -6.32 -21.12 -1.16
N TYR A 171 -5.85 -19.90 -0.85
CA TYR A 171 -5.44 -18.92 -1.86
C TYR A 171 -3.92 -18.88 -2.06
N GLY A 172 -3.14 -19.47 -1.17
CA GLY A 172 -1.69 -19.61 -1.33
C GLY A 172 -0.87 -18.32 -1.30
N TYR A 173 -1.42 -17.20 -0.79
CA TYR A 173 -0.66 -15.96 -0.63
C TYR A 173 0.53 -16.17 0.32
N GLY A 174 1.72 -15.73 -0.10
CA GLY A 174 2.98 -15.94 0.62
C GLY A 174 3.64 -17.30 0.37
N ILE A 175 2.99 -18.18 -0.40
CA ILE A 175 3.55 -19.46 -0.86
C ILE A 175 3.74 -19.41 -2.38
N TYR A 176 2.69 -19.07 -3.11
CA TYR A 176 2.72 -18.96 -4.57
C TYR A 176 3.18 -17.55 -4.97
N PRO A 177 4.33 -17.39 -5.65
CA PRO A 177 4.87 -16.09 -6.01
C PRO A 177 3.94 -15.25 -6.88
N ASN A 178 3.11 -15.88 -7.73
CA ASN A 178 2.18 -15.17 -8.61
C ASN A 178 0.82 -14.87 -7.97
N VAL A 179 0.66 -15.09 -6.66
CA VAL A 179 -0.50 -14.64 -5.88
C VAL A 179 -0.09 -13.42 -5.06
N ILE A 180 -0.59 -12.25 -5.45
CA ILE A 180 -0.25 -10.96 -4.83
C ILE A 180 -1.48 -10.22 -4.34
N THR A 181 -1.28 -9.25 -3.46
CA THR A 181 -2.37 -8.37 -2.99
C THR A 181 -2.64 -7.22 -3.95
N SER A 182 -3.78 -6.55 -3.75
CA SER A 182 -4.18 -5.41 -4.57
C SER A 182 -3.26 -4.21 -4.41
N MET A 183 -2.67 -3.95 -3.23
CA MET A 183 -1.67 -2.89 -3.09
C MET A 183 -0.31 -3.27 -3.69
N GLU A 184 0.11 -4.53 -3.58
CA GLU A 184 1.32 -5.03 -4.26
C GLU A 184 1.20 -4.84 -5.77
N TYR A 185 0.06 -5.26 -6.35
CA TYR A 185 -0.21 -5.04 -7.76
C TYR A 185 -0.26 -3.55 -8.13
N ASP A 186 -0.91 -2.70 -7.31
CA ASP A 186 -0.97 -1.26 -7.59
C ASP A 186 0.42 -0.60 -7.57
N ARG A 187 1.33 -1.06 -6.71
CA ARG A 187 2.73 -0.60 -6.74
C ARG A 187 3.37 -0.90 -8.09
N GLN A 188 3.15 -2.09 -8.66
CA GLN A 188 3.65 -2.41 -10.01
C GLN A 188 3.08 -1.49 -11.09
N THR A 189 1.80 -1.09 -10.98
CA THR A 189 1.20 -0.16 -11.95
C THR A 189 1.76 1.26 -11.87
N HIS A 190 2.45 1.60 -10.78
CA HIS A 190 2.90 2.97 -10.51
C HIS A 190 4.15 3.34 -11.34
N PRO A 191 4.22 4.55 -11.94
CA PRO A 191 5.37 4.96 -12.76
C PRO A 191 6.70 5.06 -12.00
N THR A 192 6.62 5.41 -10.72
CA THR A 192 7.76 5.34 -9.78
C THR A 192 7.65 4.09 -8.89
N GLY A 193 7.03 3.04 -9.41
CA GLY A 193 6.88 1.73 -8.81
C GLY A 193 8.14 0.88 -8.94
N PRO A 194 8.15 -0.31 -8.32
CA PRO A 194 9.26 -1.26 -8.41
C PRO A 194 9.51 -1.76 -9.84
N THR A 195 8.53 -1.63 -10.74
CA THR A 195 8.54 -2.21 -12.09
C THR A 195 8.24 -1.18 -13.17
N ASP A 196 8.42 0.12 -12.90
CA ASP A 196 8.26 1.21 -13.87
C ASP A 196 6.93 1.15 -14.65
N SER A 197 5.79 0.95 -13.96
CA SER A 197 4.46 0.75 -14.56
C SER A 197 4.28 -0.51 -15.42
N HIS A 198 5.17 -1.50 -15.35
CA HIS A 198 5.00 -2.79 -16.00
C HIS A 198 4.49 -3.81 -14.98
N MET A 199 3.28 -4.31 -15.18
CA MET A 199 2.74 -5.36 -14.33
C MET A 199 3.33 -6.70 -14.75
N VAL A 200 4.04 -7.34 -13.83
CA VAL A 200 4.83 -8.55 -14.08
C VAL A 200 4.55 -9.61 -13.02
N ARG A 201 4.68 -10.86 -13.44
CA ARG A 201 4.67 -12.04 -12.57
C ARG A 201 5.89 -11.98 -11.62
N PRO A 202 5.70 -12.00 -10.28
CA PRO A 202 6.84 -11.98 -9.36
C PRO A 202 7.78 -13.20 -9.48
N SER A 203 7.29 -14.34 -9.98
CA SER A 203 8.10 -15.56 -10.16
C SER A 203 9.20 -15.42 -11.22
N ASP A 204 8.90 -14.79 -12.36
CA ASP A 204 9.77 -14.81 -13.54
C ASP A 204 9.91 -13.47 -14.26
N GLY A 205 9.23 -12.42 -13.78
CA GLY A 205 9.28 -11.07 -14.34
C GLY A 205 8.56 -10.90 -15.68
N LYS A 206 7.84 -11.91 -16.17
CA LYS A 206 7.10 -11.81 -17.45
C LYS A 206 5.78 -11.08 -17.28
N GLU A 207 5.29 -10.51 -18.38
CA GLU A 207 3.94 -9.96 -18.45
C GLU A 207 2.89 -11.09 -18.32
N PRO A 208 1.80 -10.87 -17.57
CA PRO A 208 0.76 -11.87 -17.39
C PRO A 208 -0.19 -11.95 -18.59
N GLU A 209 -0.32 -13.12 -19.20
CA GLU A 209 -1.28 -13.37 -20.29
C GLU A 209 -2.72 -13.56 -19.78
N ARG A 210 -2.89 -14.05 -18.55
CA ARG A 210 -4.19 -14.16 -17.87
C ARG A 210 -4.09 -13.69 -16.42
N ILE A 211 -4.91 -12.71 -16.04
CA ILE A 211 -5.00 -12.22 -14.66
C ILE A 211 -6.37 -12.49 -14.08
N LEU A 212 -6.41 -13.04 -12.86
CA LEU A 212 -7.62 -13.17 -12.07
C LEU A 212 -7.61 -12.18 -10.91
N PHE A 213 -8.64 -11.33 -10.82
CA PHE A 213 -8.93 -10.52 -9.65
C PHE A 213 -9.94 -11.23 -8.74
N VAL A 214 -9.59 -11.39 -7.46
CA VAL A 214 -10.41 -12.08 -6.46
C VAL A 214 -10.94 -11.11 -5.43
N ASN A 215 -12.26 -10.96 -5.36
CA ASN A 215 -12.90 -10.06 -4.39
C ASN A 215 -13.19 -10.70 -3.02
N CYS A 216 -13.45 -9.81 -2.07
CA CYS A 216 -13.88 -10.16 -0.71
C CYS A 216 -12.84 -11.00 0.05
N VAL A 217 -11.55 -10.89 -0.28
CA VAL A 217 -10.49 -11.57 0.46
C VAL A 217 -10.37 -10.92 1.84
N GLY A 218 -10.56 -11.69 2.91
CA GLY A 218 -10.63 -11.17 4.28
C GLY A 218 -11.90 -10.37 4.61
N SER A 219 -12.92 -10.31 3.74
CA SER A 219 -14.17 -9.58 4.02
C SER A 219 -15.40 -10.43 3.75
N ARG A 220 -16.49 -10.17 4.48
CA ARG A 220 -17.75 -10.92 4.36
C ARG A 220 -17.51 -12.43 4.48
N ASP A 221 -16.61 -12.79 5.38
CA ASP A 221 -16.31 -14.16 5.73
C ASP A 221 -16.70 -14.36 7.20
N VAL A 222 -17.01 -15.59 7.57
CA VAL A 222 -17.49 -15.97 8.91
C VAL A 222 -16.74 -17.16 9.48
N ARG A 223 -15.76 -17.69 8.74
CA ARG A 223 -15.03 -18.91 9.07
C ARG A 223 -14.09 -18.69 10.26
N GLU A 224 -14.37 -19.40 11.36
CA GLU A 224 -13.68 -19.25 12.64
C GLU A 224 -12.20 -19.65 12.62
N ASN A 225 -11.77 -20.45 11.63
CA ASN A 225 -10.38 -20.88 11.48
C ASN A 225 -9.47 -19.82 10.82
N ILE A 226 -10.04 -18.72 10.35
CA ILE A 226 -9.30 -17.60 9.81
C ILE A 226 -9.16 -16.58 10.96
N SER A 227 -7.96 -16.08 11.20
CA SER A 227 -7.72 -15.16 12.32
C SER A 227 -8.01 -13.71 11.94
N GLY A 228 -7.81 -13.38 10.66
CA GLY A 228 -7.87 -12.02 10.15
C GLY A 228 -9.15 -11.68 9.39
N TYR A 229 -10.16 -12.55 9.34
CA TYR A 229 -11.39 -12.27 8.59
C TYR A 229 -12.26 -11.19 9.23
N SER A 230 -13.19 -10.66 8.43
CA SER A 230 -14.23 -9.76 8.90
C SER A 230 -15.58 -10.17 8.35
N ALA A 231 -16.60 -10.14 9.20
CA ALA A 231 -17.99 -10.33 8.81
C ALA A 231 -18.56 -9.16 7.98
N HIS A 232 -17.90 -8.00 7.97
CA HIS A 232 -18.37 -6.81 7.26
C HIS A 232 -17.69 -6.62 5.90
N CYS A 233 -18.37 -5.87 5.04
CA CYS A 233 -17.82 -5.41 3.76
C CYS A 233 -16.88 -4.23 3.97
N ASN A 234 -15.76 -4.23 3.25
CA ASN A 234 -14.79 -3.13 3.26
C ASN A 234 -15.15 -1.95 2.35
N ARG A 235 -16.27 -2.04 1.61
CA ARG A 235 -16.86 -1.02 0.73
C ARG A 235 -16.01 -0.58 -0.48
N VAL A 236 -14.68 -0.59 -0.36
CA VAL A 236 -13.76 -0.07 -1.37
C VAL A 236 -13.17 -1.14 -2.29
N CYS A 237 -13.06 -2.40 -1.84
CA CYS A 237 -12.36 -3.47 -2.57
C CYS A 237 -12.90 -3.68 -3.99
N CYS A 238 -14.23 -3.62 -4.20
CA CYS A 238 -14.81 -3.76 -5.54
C CYS A 238 -14.34 -2.64 -6.48
N ALA A 239 -14.47 -1.38 -6.06
CA ALA A 239 -14.07 -0.23 -6.87
C ALA A 239 -12.55 -0.17 -7.10
N PHE A 240 -11.76 -0.51 -6.06
CA PHE A 240 -10.30 -0.56 -6.16
C PHE A 240 -9.84 -1.68 -7.10
N GLY A 241 -10.45 -2.86 -7.03
CA GLY A 241 -10.20 -3.95 -7.96
C GLY A 241 -10.57 -3.59 -9.40
N LEU A 242 -11.74 -2.97 -9.61
CA LEU A 242 -12.13 -2.47 -10.94
C LEU A 242 -11.11 -1.47 -11.48
N LYS A 243 -10.61 -0.56 -10.63
CA LYS A 243 -9.52 0.35 -10.98
C LYS A 243 -8.30 -0.40 -11.47
N LEU A 244 -7.86 -1.42 -10.75
CA LEU A 244 -6.68 -2.19 -11.13
C LEU A 244 -6.91 -2.95 -12.46
N ALA A 245 -8.09 -3.54 -12.65
CA ALA A 245 -8.45 -4.21 -13.90
C ALA A 245 -8.47 -3.23 -15.09
N GLN A 246 -9.05 -2.03 -14.93
CA GLN A 246 -9.03 -1.01 -15.98
C GLN A 246 -7.62 -0.47 -16.26
N VAL A 247 -6.81 -0.22 -15.22
CA VAL A 247 -5.40 0.20 -15.39
C VAL A 247 -4.61 -0.88 -16.11
N THR A 248 -4.88 -2.16 -15.83
CA THR A 248 -4.30 -3.29 -16.58
C THR A 248 -4.64 -3.18 -18.06
N ARG A 249 -5.92 -2.97 -18.39
CA ARG A 249 -6.37 -2.81 -19.79
C ARG A 249 -5.79 -1.56 -20.48
N MET A 250 -5.42 -0.52 -19.74
CA MET A 250 -4.74 0.65 -20.31
C MET A 250 -3.33 0.35 -20.82
N HIS A 251 -2.65 -0.64 -20.21
CA HIS A 251 -1.29 -1.04 -20.59
C HIS A 251 -1.29 -2.24 -21.52
N PHE A 252 -2.18 -3.21 -21.28
CA PHE A 252 -2.26 -4.44 -22.03
C PHE A 252 -3.54 -4.52 -22.89
N PRO A 253 -3.39 -4.57 -24.23
CA PRO A 253 -4.49 -4.88 -25.15
C PRO A 253 -5.19 -6.21 -24.84
N LYS A 254 -6.43 -6.37 -25.33
CA LYS A 254 -7.28 -7.54 -25.04
C LYS A 254 -6.69 -8.87 -25.50
N ASP A 255 -5.99 -8.85 -26.62
CA ASP A 255 -5.28 -9.98 -27.21
C ASP A 255 -3.98 -10.32 -26.48
N HIS A 256 -3.41 -9.39 -25.71
CA HIS A 256 -2.22 -9.64 -24.90
C HIS A 256 -2.55 -10.20 -23.52
N CYS A 257 -3.58 -9.67 -22.86
CA CYS A 257 -3.94 -10.05 -21.50
C CYS A 257 -5.45 -10.24 -21.33
N GLU A 258 -5.86 -11.46 -20.98
CA GLU A 258 -7.21 -11.75 -20.51
C GLU A 258 -7.35 -11.36 -19.05
N ILE A 259 -8.40 -10.59 -18.74
CA ILE A 259 -8.68 -10.11 -17.40
C ILE A 259 -9.98 -10.74 -16.93
N ILE A 260 -9.92 -11.48 -15.83
CA ILE A 260 -11.05 -12.14 -15.19
C ILE A 260 -11.27 -11.49 -13.83
N TYR A 261 -12.51 -11.16 -13.50
CA TYR A 261 -12.87 -10.47 -12.27
C TYR A 261 -13.98 -11.22 -11.55
N THR A 262 -13.66 -11.78 -10.38
CA THR A 262 -14.61 -12.58 -9.60
C THR A 262 -15.24 -11.76 -8.49
N TYR A 263 -16.51 -12.02 -8.21
CA TYR A 263 -17.26 -11.27 -7.21
C TYR A 263 -18.46 -12.05 -6.67
N MET A 264 -18.95 -11.68 -5.49
CA MET A 264 -20.26 -12.12 -4.99
C MET A 264 -21.34 -11.09 -5.32
N ASP A 265 -21.08 -9.82 -4.96
CA ASP A 265 -21.90 -8.67 -5.31
C ASP A 265 -20.97 -7.50 -5.67
N MET A 266 -21.27 -6.79 -6.75
CA MET A 266 -20.59 -5.53 -7.07
C MET A 266 -21.15 -4.40 -6.22
N ARG A 267 -20.29 -3.79 -5.39
CA ARG A 267 -20.68 -2.72 -4.46
C ARG A 267 -20.04 -1.40 -4.86
N THR A 268 -20.57 -0.83 -5.93
CA THR A 268 -20.16 0.44 -6.55
C THR A 268 -21.03 1.61 -6.10
N ALA A 269 -21.25 1.72 -4.78
CA ALA A 269 -22.12 2.75 -4.21
C ALA A 269 -21.39 4.11 -4.10
N GLY A 270 -21.73 5.05 -4.98
CA GLY A 270 -21.21 6.42 -5.00
C GLY A 270 -21.39 7.08 -6.37
N LYS A 271 -21.09 8.38 -6.45
CA LYS A 271 -21.19 9.12 -7.72
C LYS A 271 -20.22 8.53 -8.74
N ALA A 272 -20.70 8.26 -9.96
CA ALA A 272 -19.94 7.75 -11.10
C ALA A 272 -19.35 6.33 -10.93
N LEU A 273 -19.62 5.62 -9.81
CA LEU A 273 -19.06 4.29 -9.58
C LEU A 273 -19.81 3.19 -10.33
N GLU A 274 -21.11 3.36 -10.53
CA GLU A 274 -21.91 2.41 -11.31
C GLU A 274 -21.58 2.52 -12.81
N GLU A 275 -21.42 3.74 -13.31
CA GLU A 275 -20.95 4.01 -14.66
C GLU A 275 -19.53 3.46 -14.89
N PHE A 276 -18.68 3.51 -13.86
CA PHE A 276 -17.34 2.90 -13.88
C PHE A 276 -17.39 1.37 -13.95
N LEU A 277 -18.34 0.73 -13.26
CA LEU A 277 -18.61 -0.71 -13.42
C LEU A 277 -19.07 -1.01 -14.85
N TRP A 278 -20.06 -0.29 -15.37
CA TRP A 278 -20.60 -0.52 -16.70
C TRP A 278 -19.54 -0.36 -17.79
N ASP A 279 -18.64 0.63 -17.67
CA ASP A 279 -17.51 0.78 -18.59
C ASP A 279 -16.59 -0.45 -18.53
N SER A 280 -16.31 -0.96 -17.33
CA SER A 280 -15.49 -2.16 -17.11
C SER A 280 -16.10 -3.39 -17.81
N GLU A 281 -17.40 -3.61 -17.65
CA GLU A 281 -18.12 -4.76 -18.19
C GLU A 281 -18.28 -4.67 -19.72
N LYS A 282 -18.66 -3.50 -20.23
CA LYS A 282 -19.11 -3.36 -21.62
C LYS A 282 -18.01 -2.93 -22.59
N ASN A 283 -17.05 -2.13 -22.12
CA ASN A 283 -16.10 -1.45 -23.01
C ASN A 283 -14.64 -1.90 -22.79
N ARG A 284 -14.29 -2.41 -21.61
CA ARG A 284 -12.88 -2.75 -21.27
C ARG A 284 -12.52 -4.20 -21.51
N GLY A 285 -13.47 -5.04 -21.94
CA GLY A 285 -13.22 -6.46 -22.19
C GLY A 285 -12.66 -7.18 -20.96
N ILE A 286 -13.26 -6.90 -19.81
CA ILE A 286 -13.02 -7.59 -18.54
C ILE A 286 -14.13 -8.65 -18.40
N ASN A 287 -13.74 -9.89 -18.15
CA ASN A 287 -14.67 -11.00 -18.00
C ASN A 287 -15.10 -11.09 -16.53
N PHE A 288 -16.38 -10.93 -16.25
CA PHE A 288 -16.92 -11.00 -14.90
C PHE A 288 -17.49 -12.39 -14.64
N ILE A 289 -17.13 -12.98 -13.50
CA ILE A 289 -17.68 -14.27 -13.06
C ILE A 289 -18.24 -14.09 -11.66
N ARG A 290 -19.54 -14.34 -11.50
CA ARG A 290 -20.19 -14.25 -10.21
C ARG A 290 -19.94 -15.54 -9.42
N GLY A 291 -19.02 -15.48 -8.49
CA GLY A 291 -18.64 -16.60 -7.65
C GLY A 291 -17.52 -16.24 -6.70
N ARG A 292 -17.47 -16.95 -5.57
CA ARG A 292 -16.33 -16.88 -4.66
C ARG A 292 -15.35 -17.98 -5.02
N VAL A 293 -14.08 -17.64 -5.18
CA VAL A 293 -13.01 -18.62 -5.42
C VAL A 293 -12.97 -19.62 -4.26
N SER A 294 -12.89 -20.90 -4.60
CA SER A 294 -12.84 -21.98 -3.60
C SER A 294 -11.40 -22.38 -3.27
N GLU A 295 -10.55 -22.49 -4.28
CA GLU A 295 -9.17 -22.95 -4.13
C GLU A 295 -8.30 -22.43 -5.28
N ILE A 296 -7.03 -22.16 -4.97
CA ILE A 296 -5.95 -21.82 -5.88
C ILE A 296 -4.83 -22.85 -5.71
N GLN A 297 -4.37 -23.42 -6.82
CA GLN A 297 -3.23 -24.32 -6.86
C GLN A 297 -2.19 -23.79 -7.86
N GLU A 298 -0.91 -24.07 -7.62
CA GLU A 298 0.17 -23.66 -8.51
C GLU A 298 0.76 -24.87 -9.24
N ASN A 299 1.05 -24.71 -10.54
CA ASN A 299 1.92 -25.61 -11.27
C ASN A 299 3.39 -25.33 -10.90
N PRO A 300 4.13 -26.30 -10.31
CA PRO A 300 5.49 -26.07 -9.82
C PRO A 300 6.53 -25.82 -10.93
N ASP A 301 6.24 -26.21 -12.17
CA ASP A 301 7.16 -26.06 -13.31
C ASP A 301 6.98 -24.69 -14.00
N THR A 302 5.74 -24.20 -14.11
CA THR A 302 5.43 -22.96 -14.84
C THR A 302 5.05 -21.78 -13.95
N HIS A 303 4.79 -22.02 -12.67
CA HIS A 303 4.20 -21.07 -11.74
C HIS A 303 2.84 -20.50 -12.19
N ASP A 304 2.18 -21.13 -13.17
CA ASP A 304 0.81 -20.77 -13.52
C ASP A 304 -0.15 -21.31 -12.47
N LEU A 305 -1.27 -20.61 -12.30
CA LEU A 305 -2.25 -20.88 -11.27
C LEU A 305 -3.48 -21.55 -11.87
N TYR A 306 -4.00 -22.49 -11.11
CA TYR A 306 -5.23 -23.22 -11.35
C TYR A 306 -6.28 -22.79 -10.33
N ILE A 307 -7.48 -22.44 -10.79
CA ILE A 307 -8.51 -21.87 -9.94
C ILE A 307 -9.76 -22.72 -10.04
N LYS A 308 -10.27 -23.13 -8.87
CA LYS A 308 -11.57 -23.80 -8.77
C LYS A 308 -12.59 -22.86 -8.15
N MET A 309 -13.76 -22.72 -8.78
CA MET A 309 -14.86 -21.92 -8.25
C MET A 309 -16.22 -22.36 -8.81
N GLU A 310 -17.29 -21.82 -8.25
CA GLU A 310 -18.64 -21.95 -8.82
C GLU A 310 -18.97 -20.66 -9.58
N ASP A 311 -19.42 -20.77 -10.83
CA ASP A 311 -20.16 -19.70 -11.50
C ASP A 311 -21.62 -19.82 -11.07
N THR A 312 -22.02 -18.92 -10.18
CA THR A 312 -23.36 -18.93 -9.57
C THR A 312 -24.45 -18.43 -10.51
N ASP A 313 -24.11 -17.75 -11.61
CA ASP A 313 -25.10 -17.35 -12.62
C ASP A 313 -25.41 -18.52 -13.56
N ALA A 314 -24.40 -19.34 -13.87
CA ALA A 314 -24.56 -20.58 -14.64
C ALA A 314 -25.03 -21.78 -13.78
N GLY A 315 -24.73 -21.77 -12.48
CA GLY A 315 -24.96 -22.90 -11.57
C GLY A 315 -23.97 -24.06 -11.79
N GLU A 316 -22.77 -23.76 -12.27
CA GLU A 316 -21.76 -24.76 -12.65
C GLU A 316 -20.46 -24.56 -11.86
N ILE A 317 -19.82 -25.68 -11.51
CA ILE A 317 -18.44 -25.64 -11.02
C ILE A 317 -17.52 -25.50 -12.23
N ILE A 318 -16.67 -24.48 -12.20
CA ILE A 318 -15.72 -24.17 -13.26
C ILE A 318 -14.29 -24.26 -12.74
N GLU A 319 -13.40 -24.54 -13.68
CA GLU A 319 -11.97 -24.69 -13.47
C GLU A 319 -11.25 -23.77 -14.46
N LEU A 320 -10.47 -22.82 -13.94
CA LEU A 320 -9.70 -21.88 -14.75
C LEU A 320 -8.23 -22.30 -14.72
N ASP A 321 -7.73 -22.76 -15.86
CA ASP A 321 -6.34 -23.13 -16.04
C ASP A 321 -5.47 -21.95 -16.52
N LYS A 322 -4.14 -22.09 -16.34
CA LYS A 322 -3.13 -21.19 -16.90
C LYS A 322 -3.34 -19.72 -16.53
N ILE A 323 -3.76 -19.45 -15.30
CA ILE A 323 -3.82 -18.09 -14.78
C ILE A 323 -2.40 -17.65 -14.43
N SER A 324 -1.86 -16.71 -15.21
CA SER A 324 -0.47 -16.24 -15.04
C SER A 324 -0.25 -15.52 -13.70
N MET A 325 -1.29 -14.85 -13.19
CA MET A 325 -1.23 -14.11 -11.93
C MET A 325 -2.61 -13.95 -11.29
N VAL A 326 -2.67 -14.02 -9.96
CA VAL A 326 -3.86 -13.73 -9.16
C VAL A 326 -3.63 -12.48 -8.33
N VAL A 327 -4.57 -11.54 -8.40
CA VAL A 327 -4.60 -10.33 -7.57
C VAL A 327 -5.73 -10.45 -6.55
N LEU A 328 -5.37 -10.55 -5.28
CA LEU A 328 -6.28 -10.63 -4.15
C LEU A 328 -6.71 -9.21 -3.74
N ASN A 329 -7.96 -8.84 -4.01
CA ASN A 329 -8.57 -7.60 -3.53
C ASN A 329 -8.89 -7.75 -2.03
N SER A 330 -7.83 -7.63 -1.25
CA SER A 330 -7.81 -7.82 0.19
C SER A 330 -8.54 -6.71 0.91
N SER A 331 -9.07 -7.07 2.08
CA SER A 331 -9.72 -6.14 3.00
C SER A 331 -8.72 -5.12 3.56
N PHE A 332 -9.21 -3.98 4.01
CA PHE A 332 -8.42 -2.99 4.74
C PHE A 332 -8.75 -3.05 6.23
N ARG A 333 -7.74 -2.83 7.08
CA ARG A 333 -7.83 -2.95 8.54
C ARG A 333 -7.35 -1.67 9.20
N PRO A 334 -7.83 -1.35 10.42
CA PRO A 334 -7.21 -0.29 11.20
C PRO A 334 -5.70 -0.52 11.29
N SER A 335 -4.92 0.52 11.08
CA SER A 335 -3.46 0.46 11.12
C SER A 335 -2.94 -0.08 12.45
N GLU A 336 -1.73 -0.65 12.43
CA GLU A 336 -1.07 -1.12 13.64
C GLU A 336 -0.91 0.02 14.67
N GLY A 337 -1.17 -0.27 15.95
CA GLY A 337 -1.07 0.70 17.04
C GLY A 337 -2.37 1.48 17.31
N VAL A 338 -3.42 1.32 16.50
CA VAL A 338 -4.70 2.03 16.72
C VAL A 338 -5.37 1.60 18.03
N LYS A 339 -5.24 0.33 18.45
CA LYS A 339 -5.81 -0.15 19.73
C LYS A 339 -5.10 0.50 20.92
N GLU A 340 -3.80 0.67 20.84
CA GLU A 340 -2.96 1.35 21.83
C GLU A 340 -3.31 2.83 21.88
N LEU A 341 -3.40 3.49 20.72
CA LEU A 341 -3.82 4.90 20.63
C LEU A 341 -5.22 5.10 21.22
N ALA A 342 -6.16 4.20 20.95
CA ALA A 342 -7.50 4.26 21.53
C ALA A 342 -7.50 4.14 23.06
N LYS A 343 -6.54 3.42 23.66
CA LYS A 343 -6.35 3.39 25.12
C LYS A 343 -5.76 4.70 25.64
N ILE A 344 -4.83 5.31 24.90
CA ILE A 344 -4.17 6.57 25.25
C ILE A 344 -5.13 7.76 25.22
N LEU A 345 -6.12 7.75 24.31
CA LEU A 345 -7.06 8.86 24.10
C LEU A 345 -8.31 8.82 24.99
N LYS A 346 -8.43 7.83 25.89
CA LYS A 346 -9.51 7.79 26.89
C LYS A 346 -9.32 8.87 27.94
#